data_AF-A0A3D2RMN9-F1
#
_entry.id   AF-A0A3D2RMN9-F1
#
_cell.length_a   1.000
_cell.length_b   1.000
_cell.length_c   1.000
_cell.angle_alpha   90.00
_cell.angle_beta   90.00
_cell.angle_gamma   90.00
#
_symmetry.space_group_name_H-M   'P 1'
#
loop_
_entity.id
_entity.type
_entity.pdbx_description
1 polymer ?
#
loop_
_entity_poly.entity_id
_entity_poly.type
_entity_poly.pdbx_seq_one_letter_code
_entity_poly.pdbx_strand_id
1 'polypeptide(L)'
;MAIAESTSVHLDHAHSHIVNADRTVAFVETIRNFKEALGRRCNYRVRARRYYGTVWISDCYTDYENPVLFRRYEGPLMEGEAMRTMGKGLNKDQVSAGALAEAIERLSLFIRLEQGGNAPVYEMTEDLKLVPATMPDDVIEHLNETADGVSAGNNVLECVLHGLLEMYEHLDVCLHLGRLGLAHREFIDPNLTGFHPIVAEKMLAVAVPGENPKVTTIHAIVCPRDIGPHVRSCAHLDGQIALQRAFNETLQSHKTRSVHD
;
A
#
# COMPACT_ATOMS: atom_id res chain seq x y z
N MET A 1 17.60 -46.55 -17.75
CA MET A 1 17.15 -45.16 -17.95
C MET A 1 15.63 -45.16 -17.88
N ALA A 2 15.07 -44.68 -16.78
CA ALA A 2 13.63 -44.47 -16.62
C ALA A 2 13.45 -42.98 -16.33
N ILE A 3 12.67 -42.31 -17.17
CA ILE A 3 12.29 -40.90 -17.05
C ILE A 3 11.22 -40.84 -15.96
N ALA A 4 11.51 -40.16 -14.85
CA ALA A 4 10.53 -39.93 -13.80
C ALA A 4 9.49 -38.93 -14.31
N GLU A 5 8.24 -39.36 -14.37
CA GLU A 5 7.07 -38.53 -14.67
C GLU A 5 6.97 -37.39 -13.65
N SER A 6 6.80 -36.17 -14.17
CA SER A 6 6.58 -34.99 -13.33
C SER A 6 5.22 -35.13 -12.65
N THR A 7 5.23 -35.37 -11.35
CA THR A 7 4.05 -35.20 -10.51
C THR A 7 3.69 -33.72 -10.50
N SER A 8 2.65 -33.36 -11.25
CA SER A 8 1.97 -32.08 -11.14
C SER A 8 1.42 -31.96 -9.74
N VAL A 9 1.97 -31.04 -8.94
CA VAL A 9 1.42 -30.68 -7.64
C VAL A 9 0.06 -30.03 -7.90
N HIS A 10 -1.01 -30.80 -7.70
CA HIS A 10 -2.35 -30.25 -7.54
C HIS A 10 -2.36 -29.45 -6.23
N LEU A 11 -2.29 -28.12 -6.36
CA LEU A 11 -2.55 -27.22 -5.24
C LEU A 11 -4.06 -27.23 -4.98
N ASP A 12 -4.48 -27.99 -3.98
CA ASP A 12 -5.83 -27.88 -3.42
C ASP A 12 -6.02 -26.47 -2.85
N HIS A 13 -6.80 -25.65 -3.55
CA HIS A 13 -7.15 -24.28 -3.15
C HIS A 13 -8.19 -24.22 -2.00
N ALA A 14 -8.43 -25.33 -1.29
CA ALA A 14 -9.60 -25.48 -0.42
C ALA A 14 -9.50 -24.80 0.95
N HIS A 15 -8.33 -24.31 1.38
CA HIS A 15 -8.17 -23.54 2.62
C HIS A 15 -7.23 -22.35 2.41
N SER A 16 -7.62 -21.44 1.51
CA SER A 16 -6.96 -20.14 1.40
C SER A 16 -7.38 -19.28 2.60
N HIS A 17 -6.54 -19.18 3.62
CA HIS A 17 -6.62 -18.18 4.71
C HIS A 17 -6.40 -16.74 4.21
N ILE A 18 -6.62 -16.48 2.93
CA ILE A 18 -6.23 -15.25 2.25
C ILE A 18 -7.36 -14.22 2.43
N VAL A 19 -7.08 -13.19 3.22
CA VAL A 19 -7.97 -12.03 3.33
C VAL A 19 -7.68 -11.09 2.14
N ASN A 20 -8.61 -11.05 1.19
CA ASN A 20 -8.43 -10.39 -0.12
C ASN A 20 -8.49 -8.85 -0.08
N ALA A 21 -8.16 -8.20 1.04
CA ALA A 21 -8.33 -6.76 1.33
C ALA A 21 -9.73 -6.34 1.80
N ASP A 22 -9.76 -5.33 2.65
CA ASP A 22 -10.97 -4.75 3.24
C ASP A 22 -11.54 -3.67 2.30
N ARG A 23 -12.45 -4.07 1.41
CA ARG A 23 -13.14 -3.21 0.45
C ARG A 23 -14.63 -3.48 0.50
N THR A 24 -15.44 -2.45 0.32
CA THR A 24 -16.91 -2.52 0.33
C THR A 24 -17.51 -3.09 -0.94
N VAL A 25 -16.72 -3.17 -2.03
CA VAL A 25 -17.12 -3.77 -3.31
C VAL A 25 -16.00 -4.64 -3.89
N ALA A 26 -16.36 -5.55 -4.80
CA ALA A 26 -15.40 -6.46 -5.44
C ALA A 26 -14.36 -5.70 -6.29
N PHE A 27 -13.17 -6.30 -6.48
CA PHE A 27 -12.09 -5.66 -7.25
C PHE A 27 -12.45 -5.36 -8.71
N VAL A 28 -13.23 -6.21 -9.37
CA VAL A 28 -13.67 -5.96 -10.76
C VAL A 28 -14.44 -4.64 -10.84
N GLU A 29 -15.33 -4.40 -9.89
CA GLU A 29 -16.09 -3.15 -9.80
C GLU A 29 -15.21 -1.98 -9.36
N THR A 30 -14.33 -2.18 -8.38
CA THR A 30 -13.35 -1.17 -7.95
C THR A 30 -12.49 -0.70 -9.12
N ILE A 31 -11.94 -1.63 -9.91
CA ILE A 31 -11.13 -1.32 -11.09
C ILE A 31 -11.95 -0.53 -12.10
N ARG A 32 -13.21 -0.92 -12.36
CA ARG A 32 -14.09 -0.18 -13.28
C ARG A 32 -14.28 1.26 -12.78
N ASN A 33 -14.68 1.44 -11.53
CA ASN A 33 -14.90 2.75 -10.93
C ASN A 33 -13.66 3.63 -10.98
N PHE A 34 -12.49 3.08 -10.62
CA PHE A 34 -11.23 3.82 -10.63
C PHE A 34 -10.75 4.15 -12.04
N LYS A 35 -10.92 3.24 -13.00
CA LYS A 35 -10.63 3.52 -14.41
C LYS A 35 -11.49 4.65 -14.97
N GLU A 36 -12.78 4.66 -14.64
CA GLU A 36 -13.69 5.74 -15.02
C GLU A 36 -13.30 7.07 -14.36
N ALA A 37 -12.94 7.06 -13.08
CA ALA A 37 -12.52 8.26 -12.35
C ALA A 37 -11.22 8.85 -12.91
N LEU A 38 -10.19 8.01 -13.11
CA LEU A 38 -8.89 8.43 -13.61
C LEU A 38 -8.97 8.88 -15.08
N GLY A 39 -9.77 8.17 -15.90
CA GLY A 39 -9.96 8.48 -17.32
C GLY A 39 -10.69 9.80 -17.59
N ARG A 40 -11.36 10.39 -16.59
CA ARG A 40 -11.91 11.76 -16.68
C ARG A 40 -10.84 12.84 -16.50
N ARG A 41 -9.65 12.49 -16.01
CA ARG A 41 -8.61 13.45 -15.61
C ARG A 41 -7.36 13.38 -16.47
N CYS A 42 -6.95 12.19 -16.89
CA CYS A 42 -5.73 11.99 -17.67
C CYS A 42 -5.80 10.71 -18.50
N ASN A 43 -4.89 10.55 -19.47
CA ASN A 43 -4.64 9.24 -20.04
C ASN A 43 -3.78 8.41 -19.08
N TYR A 44 -3.98 7.10 -19.09
CA TYR A 44 -3.22 6.22 -18.22
C TYR A 44 -3.07 4.83 -18.81
N ARG A 45 -2.07 4.10 -18.31
CA ARG A 45 -1.81 2.70 -18.65
C ARG A 45 -1.45 1.91 -17.41
N VAL A 46 -2.24 0.88 -17.14
CA VAL A 46 -2.00 -0.09 -16.06
C VAL A 46 -1.30 -1.33 -16.61
N ARG A 47 -0.23 -1.78 -15.96
CA ARG A 47 0.55 -2.95 -16.33
C ARG A 47 0.81 -3.85 -15.12
N ALA A 48 -0.04 -4.86 -14.94
CA ALA A 48 0.17 -5.90 -13.94
C ALA A 48 1.16 -6.97 -14.45
N ARG A 49 2.09 -7.38 -13.60
CA ARG A 49 3.10 -8.41 -13.86
C ARG A 49 3.28 -9.31 -12.64
N ARG A 50 3.70 -10.55 -12.86
CA ARG A 50 4.14 -11.44 -11.79
C ARG A 50 5.64 -11.30 -11.55
N TYR A 51 6.03 -11.23 -10.29
CA TYR A 51 7.41 -11.24 -9.80
C TYR A 51 7.58 -12.46 -8.89
N TYR A 52 8.76 -13.06 -8.91
CA TYR A 52 9.08 -14.27 -8.12
C TYR A 52 8.05 -15.41 -8.28
N GLY A 53 7.48 -15.53 -9.48
CA GLY A 53 6.50 -16.57 -9.83
C GLY A 53 5.13 -16.44 -9.14
N THR A 54 4.99 -15.64 -8.09
CA THR A 54 3.84 -15.71 -7.17
C THR A 54 3.29 -14.37 -6.71
N VAL A 55 4.06 -13.29 -6.80
CA VAL A 55 3.64 -11.96 -6.34
C VAL A 55 3.20 -11.14 -7.54
N TRP A 56 2.05 -10.48 -7.44
CA TRP A 56 1.66 -9.52 -8.45
C TRP A 56 2.15 -8.13 -8.03
N ILE A 57 2.64 -7.37 -9.01
CA ILE A 57 2.85 -5.92 -8.88
C ILE A 57 2.25 -5.30 -10.14
N SER A 58 1.62 -4.14 -9.99
CA SER A 58 1.10 -3.38 -11.11
C SER A 58 1.67 -1.98 -11.12
N ASP A 59 2.10 -1.52 -12.29
CA ASP A 59 2.44 -0.12 -12.50
C ASP A 59 1.25 0.60 -13.14
N CYS A 60 0.94 1.81 -12.67
CA CYS A 60 0.06 2.74 -13.36
C CYS A 60 0.89 3.95 -13.82
N TYR A 61 0.97 4.13 -15.14
CA TYR A 61 1.61 5.28 -15.76
C TYR A 61 0.54 6.26 -16.19
N THR A 62 0.64 7.53 -15.80
CA THR A 62 -0.28 8.59 -16.24
C THR A 62 0.47 9.65 -17.03
N ASP A 63 -0.19 10.26 -18.01
CA ASP A 63 0.38 11.37 -18.79
C ASP A 63 0.23 12.75 -18.13
N TYR A 64 -0.15 12.78 -16.84
CA TYR A 64 -0.22 14.01 -16.06
C TYR A 64 1.17 14.68 -16.02
N GLU A 65 1.29 15.84 -16.67
CA GLU A 65 2.55 16.58 -16.77
C GLU A 65 3.07 16.95 -15.39
N ASN A 66 4.34 16.61 -15.17
CA ASN A 66 5.00 16.57 -13.87
C ASN A 66 5.32 17.99 -13.34
N PRO A 67 4.52 18.54 -12.42
CA PRO A 67 4.83 19.84 -11.85
C PRO A 67 5.90 19.65 -10.77
N VAL A 68 6.67 20.70 -10.50
CA VAL A 68 7.67 20.79 -9.41
C VAL A 68 7.19 20.17 -8.08
N LEU A 69 5.87 20.20 -7.83
CA LEU A 69 5.18 19.60 -6.69
C LEU A 69 5.37 18.08 -6.57
N PHE A 70 5.30 17.30 -7.67
CA PHE A 70 5.46 15.84 -7.61
C PHE A 70 6.84 15.43 -7.09
N ARG A 71 7.90 16.09 -7.60
CA ARG A 71 9.29 15.86 -7.16
C ARG A 71 9.52 16.19 -5.69
N ARG A 72 8.79 17.16 -5.12
CA ARG A 72 8.88 17.51 -3.69
C ARG A 72 8.35 16.39 -2.80
N TYR A 73 7.28 15.70 -3.20
CA TYR A 73 6.58 14.72 -2.37
C TYR A 73 7.01 13.26 -2.63
N GLU A 74 7.36 12.89 -3.87
CA GLU A 74 7.56 11.48 -4.26
C GLU A 74 9.02 11.13 -4.61
N GLY A 75 9.92 12.12 -4.70
CA GLY A 75 11.33 11.87 -5.02
C GLY A 75 11.55 11.25 -6.42
N PRO A 76 12.65 10.48 -6.62
CA PRO A 76 13.09 10.03 -7.95
C PRO A 76 12.36 8.80 -8.49
N LEU A 77 11.08 8.55 -8.16
CA LEU A 77 10.28 7.43 -8.70
C LEU A 77 9.94 7.56 -10.21
N MET A 78 10.71 8.35 -10.94
CA MET A 78 10.57 8.65 -12.35
C MET A 78 11.07 7.50 -13.23
N GLU A 79 10.20 6.99 -14.10
CA GLU A 79 10.60 6.42 -15.39
C GLU A 79 10.12 7.40 -16.48
N GLY A 80 10.96 8.38 -16.85
CA GLY A 80 10.64 9.36 -17.90
C GLY A 80 9.73 10.52 -17.46
N GLU A 81 8.96 11.09 -18.40
CA GLU A 81 8.11 12.28 -18.20
C GLU A 81 6.73 11.99 -17.56
N ALA A 82 6.41 10.71 -17.32
CA ALA A 82 5.11 10.27 -16.81
C ALA A 82 5.14 9.95 -15.31
N MET A 83 4.07 10.31 -14.58
CA MET A 83 3.88 9.87 -13.20
C MET A 83 3.67 8.35 -13.16
N ARG A 84 4.40 7.67 -12.26
CA ARG A 84 4.31 6.23 -12.03
C ARG A 84 3.89 5.93 -10.59
N THR A 85 2.78 5.22 -10.44
CA THR A 85 2.29 4.68 -9.15
C THR A 85 2.22 3.16 -9.21
N MET A 86 2.15 2.50 -8.06
CA MET A 86 2.34 1.05 -7.99
C MET A 86 1.37 0.34 -7.05
N GLY A 87 0.78 -0.74 -7.52
CA GLY A 87 -0.07 -1.63 -6.71
C GLY A 87 0.63 -2.94 -6.37
N LYS A 88 0.30 -3.47 -5.20
CA LYS A 88 0.93 -4.67 -4.59
C LYS A 88 -0.13 -5.62 -4.02
N GLY A 89 0.05 -6.93 -4.17
CA GLY A 89 -1.00 -7.89 -3.87
C GLY A 89 -0.78 -9.32 -4.39
N LEU A 90 -1.73 -10.20 -4.05
CA LEU A 90 -1.67 -11.64 -4.33
C LEU A 90 -2.28 -12.03 -5.67
N ASN A 91 -3.10 -11.15 -6.25
CA ASN A 91 -3.75 -11.39 -7.53
C ASN A 91 -3.71 -10.15 -8.43
N LYS A 92 -3.95 -10.37 -9.72
CA LYS A 92 -3.88 -9.35 -10.76
C LYS A 92 -4.86 -8.19 -10.54
N ASP A 93 -6.04 -8.48 -10.03
CA ASP A 93 -7.10 -7.48 -9.88
C ASP A 93 -6.81 -6.56 -8.68
N GLN A 94 -6.39 -7.14 -7.55
CA GLN A 94 -5.96 -6.41 -6.36
C GLN A 94 -4.84 -5.41 -6.70
N VAL A 95 -3.81 -5.86 -7.43
CA VAL A 95 -2.69 -4.96 -7.77
C VAL A 95 -3.09 -3.88 -8.76
N SER A 96 -4.00 -4.19 -9.68
CA SER A 96 -4.48 -3.22 -10.65
C SER A 96 -5.32 -2.15 -9.94
N ALA A 97 -6.18 -2.58 -9.00
CA ALA A 97 -6.96 -1.68 -8.17
C ALA A 97 -6.05 -0.79 -7.29
N GLY A 98 -5.03 -1.37 -6.66
CA GLY A 98 -4.07 -0.62 -5.84
C GLY A 98 -3.30 0.43 -6.64
N ALA A 99 -2.77 0.08 -7.81
CA ALA A 99 -2.03 1.03 -8.67
C ALA A 99 -2.93 2.18 -9.14
N LEU A 100 -4.19 1.88 -9.46
CA LEU A 100 -5.17 2.91 -9.84
C LEU A 100 -5.57 3.79 -8.64
N ALA A 101 -5.73 3.21 -7.45
CA ALA A 101 -6.06 3.95 -6.23
C ALA A 101 -4.97 4.98 -5.92
N GLU A 102 -3.71 4.54 -5.90
CA GLU A 102 -2.55 5.40 -5.65
C GLU A 102 -2.44 6.50 -6.72
N ALA A 103 -2.71 6.19 -8.00
CA ALA A 103 -2.77 7.23 -9.05
C ALA A 103 -3.85 8.28 -8.77
N ILE A 104 -5.08 7.86 -8.43
CA ILE A 104 -6.21 8.78 -8.16
C ILE A 104 -5.92 9.65 -6.95
N GLU A 105 -5.40 9.05 -5.90
CA GLU A 105 -5.03 9.71 -4.65
C GLU A 105 -4.02 10.81 -4.91
N ARG A 106 -2.90 10.47 -5.56
CA ARG A 106 -1.83 11.43 -5.88
C ARG A 106 -2.30 12.54 -6.81
N LEU A 107 -3.03 12.22 -7.89
CA LEU A 107 -3.61 13.26 -8.76
C LEU A 107 -4.56 14.18 -8.00
N SER A 108 -5.37 13.64 -7.09
CA SER A 108 -6.32 14.45 -6.29
C SER A 108 -5.59 15.41 -5.36
N LEU A 109 -4.50 14.96 -4.73
CA LEU A 109 -3.64 15.81 -3.90
C LEU A 109 -3.00 16.94 -4.73
N PHE A 110 -2.44 16.63 -5.90
CA PHE A 110 -1.76 17.63 -6.73
C PHE A 110 -2.72 18.66 -7.32
N ILE A 111 -3.88 18.23 -7.83
CA ILE A 111 -4.92 19.16 -8.31
C ILE A 111 -5.33 20.12 -7.19
N ARG A 112 -5.50 19.62 -5.96
CA ARG A 112 -5.78 20.47 -4.80
C ARG A 112 -4.64 21.46 -4.56
N LEU A 113 -3.40 20.99 -4.54
CA LEU A 113 -2.22 21.83 -4.27
C LEU A 113 -2.05 22.93 -5.32
N GLU A 114 -2.34 22.64 -6.59
CA GLU A 114 -2.29 23.61 -7.69
C GLU A 114 -3.39 24.67 -7.59
N GLN A 115 -4.58 24.30 -7.13
CA GLN A 115 -5.69 25.25 -6.91
C GLN A 115 -5.39 26.22 -5.75
N GLY A 116 -4.48 25.84 -4.85
CA GLY A 116 -4.10 26.62 -3.68
C GLY A 116 -5.21 26.69 -2.63
N GLY A 117 -4.85 27.25 -1.47
CA GLY A 117 -5.76 27.44 -0.34
C GLY A 117 -5.87 26.23 0.59
N ASN A 118 -6.46 26.48 1.76
CA ASN A 118 -6.67 25.47 2.78
C ASN A 118 -7.87 24.59 2.43
N ALA A 119 -7.66 23.27 2.40
CA ALA A 119 -8.76 22.34 2.18
C ALA A 119 -9.75 22.42 3.37
N PRO A 120 -11.08 22.37 3.12
CA PRO A 120 -12.04 22.29 4.19
C PRO A 120 -11.82 21.01 4.99
N VAL A 121 -11.71 21.15 6.32
CA VAL A 121 -11.50 20.02 7.22
C VAL A 121 -12.85 19.57 7.75
N TYR A 122 -13.02 18.25 7.85
CA TYR A 122 -14.20 17.62 8.42
C TYR A 122 -13.79 16.67 9.52
N GLU A 123 -14.59 16.60 10.58
CA GLU A 123 -14.49 15.57 11.61
C GLU A 123 -15.53 14.47 11.35
N MET A 124 -15.16 13.22 11.64
CA MET A 124 -16.08 12.08 11.62
C MET A 124 -16.73 11.94 12.99
N THR A 125 -18.05 12.10 13.06
CA THR A 125 -18.80 11.90 14.31
C THR A 125 -18.97 10.42 14.64
N GLU A 126 -19.40 10.11 15.87
CA GLU A 126 -19.72 8.74 16.30
C GLU A 126 -20.78 8.06 15.41
N ASP A 127 -21.68 8.85 14.82
CA ASP A 127 -22.70 8.39 13.87
C ASP A 127 -22.17 8.21 12.43
N LEU A 128 -20.85 8.23 12.22
CA LEU A 128 -20.19 8.10 10.93
C LEU A 128 -20.61 9.18 9.92
N LYS A 129 -20.81 10.41 10.39
CA LYS A 129 -21.10 11.58 9.55
C LYS A 129 -19.91 12.52 9.55
N LEU A 130 -19.63 13.09 8.37
CA LEU A 130 -18.66 14.18 8.25
C LEU A 130 -19.35 15.51 8.56
N VAL A 131 -18.82 16.24 9.54
CA VAL A 131 -19.26 17.61 9.86
C VAL A 131 -18.06 18.56 9.73
N PRO A 132 -18.25 19.81 9.27
CA PRO A 132 -17.15 20.76 9.16
C PRO A 132 -16.45 20.97 10.51
N ALA A 133 -15.12 20.87 10.51
CA ALA A 133 -14.29 21.08 11.68
C ALA A 133 -13.50 22.40 11.53
N THR A 134 -13.27 23.08 12.65
CA THR A 134 -12.40 24.26 12.70
C THR A 134 -11.10 23.85 13.37
N MET A 135 -9.97 24.10 12.68
CA MET A 135 -8.63 23.87 13.22
C MET A 135 -7.80 25.15 13.06
N PRO A 136 -6.73 25.33 13.86
CA PRO A 136 -5.78 26.41 13.67
C PRO A 136 -5.17 26.37 12.26
N ASP A 137 -4.97 27.55 11.63
CA ASP A 137 -4.46 27.65 10.26
C ASP A 137 -3.09 26.98 10.08
N ASP A 138 -2.21 27.06 11.07
CA ASP A 138 -0.88 26.42 11.07
C ASP A 138 -0.97 24.89 11.03
N VAL A 139 -1.97 24.31 11.69
CA VAL A 139 -2.24 22.87 11.63
C VAL A 139 -2.77 22.48 10.26
N ILE A 140 -3.67 23.27 9.70
CA ILE A 140 -4.22 23.01 8.37
C ILE A 140 -3.12 23.12 7.30
N GLU A 141 -2.26 24.13 7.39
CA GLU A 141 -1.09 24.28 6.52
C GLU A 141 -0.18 23.06 6.61
N HIS A 142 0.14 22.60 7.82
CA HIS A 142 0.97 21.41 8.02
C HIS A 142 0.35 20.14 7.41
N LEU A 143 -0.94 19.90 7.65
CA LEU A 143 -1.68 18.77 7.06
C LEU A 143 -1.74 18.88 5.53
N ASN A 144 -1.75 20.10 4.99
CA ASN A 144 -1.80 20.32 3.55
C ASN A 144 -0.46 20.04 2.84
N GLU A 145 0.64 20.02 3.57
CA GLU A 145 2.01 19.75 3.09
C GLU A 145 2.47 18.31 3.31
N THR A 146 1.58 17.36 3.60
CA THR A 146 1.95 15.94 3.72
C THR A 146 1.15 15.05 2.78
N ALA A 147 1.78 13.96 2.35
CA ALA A 147 1.15 12.88 1.60
C ALA A 147 0.73 11.71 2.52
N ASP A 148 1.05 11.80 3.82
CA ASP A 148 0.70 10.82 4.85
C ASP A 148 -0.82 10.84 5.13
N GLY A 149 -1.45 9.67 5.05
CA GLY A 149 -2.88 9.51 5.29
C GLY A 149 -3.77 9.92 4.12
N VAL A 150 -3.17 10.38 3.01
CA VAL A 150 -3.90 10.60 1.76
C VAL A 150 -4.29 9.22 1.21
N SER A 151 -5.53 9.05 0.76
CA SER A 151 -6.01 7.74 0.32
C SER A 151 -7.16 7.81 -0.70
N ALA A 152 -7.36 6.71 -1.43
CA ALA A 152 -8.49 6.53 -2.32
C ALA A 152 -9.28 5.23 -2.03
N GLY A 153 -10.60 5.33 -2.22
CA GLY A 153 -11.55 4.26 -1.94
C GLY A 153 -12.83 4.39 -2.76
N ASN A 154 -13.65 3.34 -2.75
CA ASN A 154 -14.93 3.35 -3.46
C ASN A 154 -15.97 4.26 -2.78
N ASN A 155 -15.77 4.57 -1.50
CA ASN A 155 -16.57 5.51 -0.74
C ASN A 155 -15.69 6.25 0.27
N VAL A 156 -16.26 7.29 0.89
CA VAL A 156 -15.56 8.15 1.85
C VAL A 156 -15.03 7.39 3.06
N LEU A 157 -15.78 6.40 3.57
CA LEU A 157 -15.35 5.62 4.75
C LEU A 157 -14.14 4.74 4.44
N GLU A 158 -14.06 4.15 3.23
CA GLU A 158 -12.86 3.43 2.80
C GLU A 158 -11.63 4.35 2.78
N CYS A 159 -11.77 5.58 2.26
CA CYS A 159 -10.67 6.54 2.29
C CYS A 159 -10.28 6.86 3.73
N VAL A 160 -11.23 7.27 4.57
CA VAL A 160 -10.95 7.65 5.96
C VAL A 160 -10.28 6.49 6.72
N LEU A 161 -10.79 5.27 6.59
CA LEU A 161 -10.20 4.11 7.26
C LEU A 161 -8.78 3.83 6.76
N HIS A 162 -8.55 3.83 5.44
CA HIS A 162 -7.24 3.53 4.88
C HIS A 162 -6.21 4.60 5.26
N GLY A 163 -6.57 5.88 5.17
CA GLY A 163 -5.71 7.00 5.56
C GLY A 163 -5.37 6.96 7.06
N LEU A 164 -6.34 6.69 7.93
CA LEU A 164 -6.08 6.55 9.37
C LEU A 164 -5.13 5.40 9.68
N LEU A 165 -5.28 4.25 9.00
CA LEU A 165 -4.37 3.12 9.18
C LEU A 165 -2.94 3.46 8.75
N GLU A 166 -2.77 4.22 7.67
CA GLU A 166 -1.44 4.71 7.23
C GLU A 166 -0.81 5.66 8.27
N MET A 167 -1.60 6.58 8.83
CA MET A 167 -1.10 7.48 9.88
C MET A 167 -0.67 6.72 11.15
N TYR A 168 -1.44 5.71 11.57
CA TYR A 168 -1.05 4.85 12.69
C TYR A 168 0.23 4.07 12.40
N GLU A 169 0.39 3.59 11.16
CA GLU A 169 1.61 2.90 10.73
C GLU A 169 2.83 3.80 10.88
N HIS A 170 2.78 5.03 10.38
CA HIS A 170 3.90 5.97 10.48
C HIS A 170 4.18 6.41 11.93
N LEU A 171 3.15 6.62 12.73
CA LEU A 171 3.26 6.91 14.16
C LEU A 171 4.00 5.79 14.89
N ASP A 172 3.56 4.55 14.69
CA ASP A 172 4.15 3.38 15.33
C ASP A 172 5.61 3.17 14.85
N VAL A 173 5.90 3.40 13.56
CA VAL A 173 7.28 3.38 13.05
C VAL A 173 8.16 4.39 13.78
N CYS A 174 7.68 5.63 13.96
CA CYS A 174 8.42 6.66 14.68
C CYS A 174 8.69 6.28 16.14
N LEU A 175 7.70 5.67 16.80
CA LEU A 175 7.83 5.19 18.18
C LEU A 175 8.84 4.04 18.29
N HIS A 176 8.76 3.05 17.40
CA HIS A 176 9.62 1.86 17.45
C HIS A 176 11.05 2.11 17.02
N LEU A 177 11.27 2.91 15.97
CA LEU A 177 12.62 3.23 15.48
C LEU A 177 13.28 4.35 16.28
N GLY A 178 12.50 5.28 16.83
CA GLY A 178 13.01 6.45 17.54
C GLY A 178 13.17 6.25 19.05
N ARG A 179 12.22 5.59 19.72
CA ARG A 179 12.09 5.67 21.19
C ARG A 179 12.14 4.34 21.92
N LEU A 180 11.38 3.34 21.46
CA LEU A 180 11.17 2.10 22.21
C LEU A 180 12.11 0.97 21.77
N GLY A 181 12.65 1.05 20.56
CA GLY A 181 13.39 -0.04 19.95
C GLY A 181 12.52 -1.27 19.68
N LEU A 182 13.11 -2.32 19.10
CA LEU A 182 12.41 -3.56 18.76
C LEU A 182 12.41 -4.60 19.90
N ALA A 183 12.44 -4.15 21.17
CA ALA A 183 12.62 -5.03 22.33
C ALA A 183 11.38 -5.89 22.66
N HIS A 184 10.18 -5.47 22.24
CA HIS A 184 8.89 -6.13 22.51
C HIS A 184 8.33 -6.86 21.27
N ARG A 185 9.18 -7.57 20.54
CA ARG A 185 8.79 -8.21 19.28
C ARG A 185 8.25 -9.63 19.44
N GLU A 186 7.18 -9.92 18.72
CA GLU A 186 6.73 -11.28 18.45
C GLU A 186 7.05 -11.63 17.00
N PHE A 187 7.86 -12.68 16.80
CA PHE A 187 8.14 -13.17 15.46
C PHE A 187 6.91 -13.90 14.90
N ILE A 188 6.56 -13.56 13.67
CA ILE A 188 5.42 -14.15 12.97
C ILE A 188 5.93 -15.16 11.96
N ASP A 189 5.27 -16.31 11.89
CA ASP A 189 5.53 -17.30 10.84
C ASP A 189 5.14 -16.72 9.47
N PRO A 190 6.10 -16.54 8.53
CA PRO A 190 5.81 -15.98 7.21
C PRO A 190 4.90 -16.88 6.36
N ASN A 191 4.71 -18.15 6.71
CA ASN A 191 3.82 -19.08 6.01
C ASN A 191 2.32 -18.74 6.16
N LEU A 192 1.96 -17.85 7.09
CA LEU A 192 0.56 -17.44 7.34
C LEU A 192 -0.06 -16.56 6.23
N THR A 193 0.72 -16.21 5.22
CA THR A 193 0.39 -15.18 4.21
C THR A 193 -0.20 -15.72 2.91
N GLY A 194 -0.07 -17.03 2.68
CA GLY A 194 -0.37 -17.64 1.38
C GLY A 194 0.65 -17.33 0.28
N PHE A 195 1.80 -16.72 0.58
CA PHE A 195 2.91 -16.60 -0.38
C PHE A 195 3.57 -17.97 -0.63
N HIS A 196 4.28 -18.07 -1.76
CA HIS A 196 5.05 -19.27 -2.07
C HIS A 196 6.11 -19.55 -1.01
N PRO A 197 6.35 -20.83 -0.63
CA PRO A 197 7.34 -21.19 0.39
C PRO A 197 8.73 -20.59 0.16
N ILE A 198 9.23 -20.60 -1.09
CA ILE A 198 10.52 -19.99 -1.46
C ILE A 198 10.61 -18.49 -1.13
N VAL A 199 9.49 -17.77 -1.19
CA VAL A 199 9.43 -16.36 -0.82
C VAL A 199 9.39 -16.27 0.72
N ALA A 200 8.49 -17.00 1.37
CA ALA A 200 8.34 -17.02 2.82
C ALA A 200 9.64 -17.37 3.58
N GLU A 201 10.44 -18.32 3.07
CA GLU A 201 11.73 -18.72 3.64
C GLU A 201 12.78 -17.59 3.70
N LYS A 202 12.64 -16.56 2.86
CA LYS A 202 13.57 -15.42 2.79
C LYS A 202 13.09 -14.23 3.64
N MET A 203 12.04 -14.44 4.44
CA MET A 203 11.35 -13.38 5.14
C MET A 203 11.35 -13.58 6.65
N LEU A 204 11.31 -12.45 7.36
CA LEU A 204 11.16 -12.35 8.79
C LEU A 204 10.07 -11.32 9.04
N ALA A 205 8.99 -11.69 9.71
CA ALA A 205 7.97 -10.72 10.14
C ALA A 205 7.95 -10.59 11.65
N VAL A 206 7.70 -9.36 12.10
CA VAL A 206 7.67 -8.99 13.50
C VAL A 206 6.41 -8.18 13.76
N ALA A 207 5.57 -8.68 14.66
CA ALA A 207 4.51 -7.88 15.26
C ALA A 207 5.10 -6.98 16.34
N VAL A 208 4.59 -5.76 16.40
CA VAL A 208 4.90 -4.78 17.44
C VAL A 208 3.62 -4.20 18.03
N PRO A 209 3.61 -3.89 19.33
CA PRO A 209 2.47 -3.21 19.94
C PRO A 209 2.37 -1.78 19.39
N GLY A 210 1.25 -1.44 18.76
CA GLY A 210 0.98 -0.06 18.32
C GLY A 210 0.49 0.82 19.47
N GLU A 211 0.44 2.14 19.25
CA GLU A 211 -0.13 3.09 20.21
C GLU A 211 -1.61 2.80 20.51
N ASN A 212 -2.36 2.38 19.48
CA ASN A 212 -3.75 1.97 19.62
C ASN A 212 -3.85 0.45 19.76
N PRO A 213 -4.39 -0.10 20.87
CA PRO A 213 -4.45 -1.55 21.10
C PRO A 213 -5.40 -2.29 20.14
N LYS A 214 -6.23 -1.57 19.38
CA LYS A 214 -7.11 -2.14 18.35
C LYS A 214 -6.45 -2.20 16.97
N VAL A 215 -5.33 -1.52 16.79
CA VAL A 215 -4.57 -1.50 15.53
C VAL A 215 -3.33 -2.36 15.72
N THR A 216 -3.18 -3.35 14.85
CA THR A 216 -1.99 -4.20 14.82
C THR A 216 -1.03 -3.65 13.78
N THR A 217 0.19 -3.32 14.20
CA THR A 217 1.27 -2.90 13.31
C THR A 217 2.28 -4.03 13.17
N ILE A 218 2.64 -4.33 11.91
CA ILE A 218 3.57 -5.40 11.57
C ILE A 218 4.72 -4.81 10.77
N HIS A 219 5.93 -5.07 11.23
CA HIS A 219 7.15 -4.83 10.47
C HIS A 219 7.55 -6.13 9.77
N ALA A 220 7.50 -6.14 8.44
CA ALA A 220 8.07 -7.20 7.63
C ALA A 220 9.49 -6.83 7.19
N ILE A 221 10.41 -7.76 7.36
CA ILE A 221 11.77 -7.69 6.86
C ILE A 221 11.94 -8.79 5.83
N VAL A 222 12.27 -8.41 4.60
CA VAL A 222 12.70 -9.37 3.58
C VAL A 222 14.19 -9.22 3.43
N CYS A 223 14.92 -10.32 3.58
CA CYS A 223 16.36 -10.36 3.40
C CYS A 223 16.67 -11.27 2.20
N PRO A 224 16.45 -10.83 0.94
CA PRO A 224 16.96 -11.61 -0.16
C PRO A 224 18.49 -11.57 -0.07
N ARG A 225 19.11 -12.75 -0.16
CA ARG A 225 20.57 -12.93 -0.05
C ARG A 225 21.37 -12.00 -0.97
N ASP A 226 20.73 -11.47 -2.00
CA ASP A 226 21.37 -10.79 -3.12
C ASP A 226 21.35 -9.24 -3.02
N ILE A 227 20.57 -8.65 -2.11
CA ILE A 227 20.34 -7.18 -2.05
C ILE A 227 20.35 -6.57 -0.64
N GLY A 228 20.38 -7.39 0.41
CA GLY A 228 20.34 -6.95 1.80
C GLY A 228 18.94 -6.81 2.40
N PRO A 229 18.83 -6.45 3.69
CA PRO A 229 17.56 -6.38 4.41
C PRO A 229 16.73 -5.15 4.00
N HIS A 230 15.48 -5.38 3.62
CA HIS A 230 14.47 -4.34 3.46
C HIS A 230 13.42 -4.47 4.55
N VAL A 231 13.13 -3.37 5.23
CA VAL A 231 12.08 -3.30 6.24
C VAL A 231 10.92 -2.47 5.69
N ARG A 232 9.71 -3.02 5.76
CA ARG A 232 8.46 -2.28 5.58
C ARG A 232 7.52 -2.55 6.72
N SER A 233 6.73 -1.54 7.02
CA SER A 233 5.73 -1.57 8.08
C SER A 233 4.37 -1.58 7.42
N CYS A 234 3.37 -2.17 8.05
CA CYS A 234 1.97 -1.96 7.72
C CYS A 234 1.11 -2.08 8.96
N ALA A 235 0.06 -1.26 9.05
CA ALA A 235 -0.94 -1.34 10.11
C ALA A 235 -2.32 -1.80 9.58
N HIS A 236 -3.05 -2.55 10.40
CA HIS A 236 -4.44 -2.92 10.16
C HIS A 236 -5.16 -3.31 11.46
N LEU A 237 -6.49 -3.32 11.45
CA LEU A 237 -7.31 -3.91 12.51
C LEU A 237 -7.22 -5.46 12.56
N ASP A 238 -6.67 -6.07 11.52
CA ASP A 238 -6.50 -7.52 11.37
C ASP A 238 -5.03 -7.81 11.10
N GLY A 239 -4.38 -8.53 12.02
CA GLY A 239 -2.97 -8.88 11.91
C GLY A 239 -2.62 -9.67 10.65
N GLN A 240 -3.53 -10.48 10.10
CA GLN A 240 -3.26 -11.22 8.85
C GLN A 240 -3.18 -10.26 7.64
N ILE A 241 -4.04 -9.25 7.61
CA ILE A 241 -4.01 -8.21 6.57
C ILE A 241 -2.77 -7.34 6.73
N ALA A 242 -2.45 -6.90 7.95
CA ALA A 242 -1.22 -6.13 8.22
C ALA A 242 0.03 -6.88 7.76
N LEU A 243 0.09 -8.19 8.05
CA LEU A 243 1.19 -9.07 7.65
C LEU A 243 1.32 -9.12 6.13
N GLN A 244 0.23 -9.40 5.44
CA GLN A 244 0.18 -9.47 3.98
C GLN A 244 0.57 -8.13 3.33
N ARG A 245 0.09 -6.99 3.87
CA ARG A 245 0.46 -5.66 3.36
C ARG A 245 1.96 -5.39 3.52
N ALA A 246 2.53 -5.64 4.70
CA ALA A 246 3.94 -5.39 4.99
C ALA A 246 4.85 -6.22 4.06
N PHE A 247 4.48 -7.48 3.81
CA PHE A 247 5.19 -8.33 2.86
C PHE A 247 5.10 -7.84 1.43
N ASN A 248 3.90 -7.50 0.96
CA ASN A 248 3.70 -6.98 -0.39
C ASN A 248 4.52 -5.70 -0.63
N GLU A 249 4.59 -4.82 0.35
CA GLU A 249 5.34 -3.57 0.25
C GLU A 249 6.86 -3.77 0.21
N THR A 250 7.36 -4.74 0.96
CA THR A 250 8.79 -5.03 0.94
C THR A 250 9.23 -5.53 -0.44
N LEU A 251 8.40 -6.33 -1.10
CA LEU A 251 8.68 -6.82 -2.46
C LEU A 251 8.56 -5.72 -3.52
N GLN A 252 7.58 -4.84 -3.40
CA GLN A 252 7.47 -3.64 -4.25
C GLN A 252 8.75 -2.79 -4.17
N SER A 253 9.26 -2.61 -2.95
CA SER A 253 10.45 -1.78 -2.69
C SER A 253 11.73 -2.35 -3.29
N HIS A 254 11.84 -3.68 -3.33
CA HIS A 254 12.91 -4.32 -4.09
C HIS A 254 12.83 -3.95 -5.58
N LYS A 255 11.65 -4.10 -6.19
CA LYS A 255 11.43 -3.81 -7.62
C LYS A 255 11.74 -2.35 -7.98
N THR A 256 11.41 -1.38 -7.11
CA THR A 256 11.70 0.03 -7.39
C THR A 256 13.18 0.36 -7.52
N ARG A 257 14.08 -0.40 -6.88
CA ARG A 257 15.53 -0.14 -6.93
C ARG A 257 16.25 -0.92 -8.03
N SER A 258 15.74 -2.09 -8.43
CA SER A 258 16.32 -2.90 -9.51
C SER A 258 16.12 -2.30 -10.92
N VAL A 259 15.55 -1.10 -11.04
CA VAL A 259 15.41 -0.37 -12.31
C VAL A 259 16.76 0.21 -12.80
N HIS A 260 17.86 -0.11 -12.11
CA HIS A 260 19.22 0.25 -12.50
C HIS A 260 19.99 -0.84 -13.27
N ASP A 261 19.39 -2.00 -13.57
CA ASP A 261 20.01 -3.04 -14.40
C ASP A 261 19.27 -3.25 -15.74
#